data_AF-A0A0C9W2R1-F1
#
_entry.id   AF-A0A0C9W2R1-F1
#
_cell.length_a   1.000
_cell.length_b   1.000
_cell.length_c   1.000
_cell.angle_alpha   90.00
_cell.angle_beta   90.00
_cell.angle_gamma   90.00
#
_symmetry.space_group_name_H-M   'P 1'
#
loop_
_entity.id
_entity.type
_entity.pdbx_description
1 polymer ?
#
loop_
_entity_poly.entity_id
_entity_poly.type
_entity_poly.pdbx_seq_one_letter_code
_entity_poly.pdbx_strand_id
1 'polypeptide(L)'
;MRNAAAASIKRTAVKCQVNAQSVLLFILFALSIGSSIGSVIRLWFFADKQWYLFIQESAGSKAGTLTFSLLLFFTTTVSQSRLLSRWEVVKYQQAQVINLDLNMYSAKADMPALCRTSSLVEELGQIEYAFSDETGALTRNELEFRIACIAGVSYTETIDESKVDDAPAFPPPSSSSKLLSVLKLP
;
A
#
# COMPACT_ATOMS: atom_id res chain seq x y z
N MET A 1 6.02 -7.58 -28.53
CA MET A 1 4.58 -7.92 -28.36
C MET A 1 3.77 -6.66 -28.64
N ARG A 2 2.72 -6.72 -29.47
CA ARG A 2 1.93 -5.54 -29.89
C ARG A 2 0.94 -5.02 -28.84
N ASN A 3 0.53 -5.86 -27.88
CA ASN A 3 -0.49 -5.53 -26.89
C ASN A 3 0.09 -5.23 -25.49
N ALA A 4 1.38 -5.47 -25.27
CA ALA A 4 2.04 -5.18 -24.00
C ALA A 4 2.73 -3.82 -24.10
N ALA A 5 2.15 -2.81 -23.48
CA ALA A 5 2.82 -1.53 -23.26
C ALA A 5 3.93 -1.71 -22.21
N ALA A 6 5.00 -0.91 -22.31
CA ALA A 6 6.04 -0.86 -21.27
C ALA A 6 5.42 -0.49 -19.92
N ALA A 7 5.95 -1.05 -18.83
CA ALA A 7 5.47 -0.77 -17.49
C ALA A 7 5.59 0.74 -17.20
N SER A 8 4.45 1.43 -17.08
CA SER A 8 4.42 2.84 -16.71
C SER A 8 4.71 3.01 -15.23
N ILE A 9 5.40 4.09 -14.88
CA ILE A 9 5.70 4.42 -13.47
C ILE A 9 4.40 4.86 -12.80
N LYS A 10 3.82 3.99 -11.98
CA LYS A 10 2.67 4.31 -11.14
C LYS A 10 3.14 5.15 -9.94
N ARG A 11 2.47 6.29 -9.73
CA ARG A 11 2.72 7.17 -8.58
C ARG A 11 1.55 7.07 -7.63
N THR A 12 1.87 6.83 -6.36
CA THR A 12 0.88 6.69 -5.30
C THR A 12 0.24 8.02 -4.93
N ALA A 13 -1.06 8.01 -4.58
CA ALA A 13 -1.75 9.19 -4.04
C ALA A 13 -1.01 9.77 -2.81
N VAL A 14 -0.48 8.88 -1.96
CA VAL A 14 0.37 9.26 -0.82
C VAL A 14 1.64 9.97 -1.27
N LYS A 15 2.26 9.60 -2.39
CA LYS A 15 3.43 10.31 -2.93
C LYS A 15 3.08 11.74 -3.37
N CYS A 16 1.88 11.96 -3.89
CA CYS A 16 1.41 13.32 -4.19
C CYS A 16 1.26 14.15 -2.91
N GLN A 17 0.70 13.57 -1.85
CA GLN A 17 0.58 14.23 -0.54
C GLN A 17 1.95 14.54 0.08
N VAL A 18 2.89 13.59 0.02
CA VAL A 18 4.27 13.78 0.49
C VAL A 18 4.98 14.87 -0.32
N ASN A 19 4.76 14.93 -1.63
CA ASN A 19 5.32 16.00 -2.46
C ASN A 19 4.77 17.37 -2.07
N ALA A 20 3.47 17.49 -1.78
CA ALA A 20 2.88 18.73 -1.28
C ALA A 20 3.45 19.15 0.09
N GLN A 21 3.64 18.19 1.00
CA GLN A 21 4.28 18.44 2.29
C GLN A 21 5.75 18.85 2.14
N SER A 22 6.48 18.29 1.18
CA SER A 22 7.86 18.69 0.86
C SER A 22 7.93 20.16 0.44
N VAL A 23 7.00 20.62 -0.42
CA VAL A 23 6.91 22.03 -0.82
C VAL A 23 6.64 22.94 0.38
N LEU A 24 5.76 22.54 1.30
CA LEU A 24 5.49 23.30 2.53
C LEU A 24 6.77 23.44 3.38
N LEU A 25 7.56 22.36 3.52
CA LEU A 25 8.84 22.41 4.23
C LEU A 25 9.82 23.39 3.60
N PHE A 26 9.88 23.46 2.26
CA PHE A 26 10.71 24.46 1.56
C PHE A 26 10.27 25.90 1.88
N ILE A 27 8.97 26.15 1.94
CA ILE A 27 8.43 27.47 2.30
C ILE A 27 8.77 27.80 3.77
N LEU A 28 8.63 26.84 4.68
CA LEU A 28 8.97 27.03 6.10
C LEU A 28 10.47 27.30 6.30
N PHE A 29 11.32 26.62 5.53
CA PHE A 29 12.76 26.87 5.50
C PHE A 29 13.08 28.31 5.09
N ALA A 30 12.43 28.81 4.03
CA ALA A 30 12.59 30.19 3.58
C ALA A 30 12.10 31.21 4.62
N LEU A 31 10.94 30.99 5.24
CA LEU A 31 10.41 31.84 6.31
C LEU A 31 11.33 31.88 7.53
N SER A 32 11.95 30.75 7.89
CA SER A 32 12.88 30.68 9.01
C SER A 32 14.17 31.46 8.76
N ILE A 33 14.73 31.38 7.55
CA ILE A 33 15.87 32.21 7.13
C ILE A 33 15.49 33.69 7.19
N GLY A 34 14.31 34.05 6.69
CA GLY A 34 13.78 35.41 6.77
C GLY A 34 13.67 35.91 8.22
N SER A 35 13.21 35.06 9.14
CA SER A 35 13.14 35.39 10.57
C SER A 35 14.51 35.56 11.21
N SER A 36 15.50 34.74 10.83
CA SER A 36 16.87 34.85 11.34
C SER A 36 17.52 36.17 10.89
N ILE A 37 17.38 36.50 9.60
CA ILE A 37 17.85 37.77 9.03
C ILE A 37 17.11 38.96 9.63
N GLY A 38 15.79 38.85 9.81
CA GLY A 38 14.97 39.89 10.44
C GLY A 38 15.39 40.16 11.89
N SER A 39 15.77 39.13 12.63
CA SER A 39 16.33 39.27 13.99
C SER A 39 17.63 40.07 13.99
N VAL A 40 18.54 39.76 13.06
CA VAL A 40 19.80 40.52 12.87
C VAL A 40 19.48 41.99 12.56
N ILE A 41 18.67 42.25 11.54
CA ILE A 41 18.35 43.61 11.08
C ILE A 41 17.69 44.43 12.20
N ARG A 42 16.73 43.85 12.94
CA ARG A 42 16.07 44.52 14.06
C ARG A 42 17.08 44.94 15.14
N LEU A 43 18.06 44.08 15.42
CA LEU A 43 19.11 44.37 16.40
C LEU A 43 19.99 45.54 15.94
N TRP A 44 20.32 45.65 14.65
CA TRP A 44 21.12 46.76 14.12
C TRP A 44 20.36 48.10 14.16
N PHE A 45 19.08 48.13 13.77
CA PHE A 45 18.32 49.39 13.67
C PHE A 45 17.71 49.88 14.98
N PHE A 46 17.33 48.98 15.89
CA PHE A 46 16.63 49.33 17.13
C PHE A 46 17.48 49.19 18.39
N ALA A 47 18.80 48.96 18.26
CA ALA A 47 19.73 48.87 19.40
C ALA A 47 19.55 50.04 20.38
N ASP A 48 19.48 51.27 19.86
CA ASP A 48 19.44 52.49 20.68
C ASP A 48 18.08 52.77 21.37
N LYS A 49 16.99 52.10 20.96
CA LYS A 49 15.62 52.35 21.48
C LYS A 49 15.14 51.34 22.52
N GLN A 50 15.95 50.35 22.89
CA GLN A 50 15.53 49.23 23.74
C GLN A 50 16.17 49.30 25.13
N TRP A 51 16.05 50.44 25.82
CA TRP A 51 16.65 50.67 27.16
C TRP A 51 16.16 49.71 28.27
N TYR A 52 15.03 49.03 28.06
CA TYR A 52 14.43 48.09 29.01
C TYR A 52 14.88 46.64 28.81
N LEU A 53 15.45 46.31 27.64
CA LEU A 53 16.01 44.98 27.38
C LEU A 53 17.47 45.02 27.82
N PHE A 54 17.79 44.25 28.88
CA PHE A 54 19.13 44.12 29.42
C PHE A 54 20.01 43.28 28.47
N ILE A 55 20.19 43.75 27.23
CA ILE A 55 21.08 43.15 26.24
C ILE A 55 22.47 43.64 26.62
N GLN A 56 23.21 42.79 27.32
CA GLN A 56 24.63 43.04 27.55
C GLN A 56 25.31 43.09 26.18
N GLU A 57 25.77 44.29 25.80
CA GLU A 57 26.45 44.66 24.54
C GLU A 57 27.81 43.94 24.35
N SER A 58 27.95 42.69 24.81
CA SER A 58 29.06 41.85 24.41
C SER A 58 28.77 41.30 23.02
N ALA A 59 29.77 41.35 22.13
CA ALA A 59 29.71 40.69 20.83
C ALA A 59 29.30 39.20 20.95
N GLY A 60 29.62 38.58 22.10
CA GLY A 60 29.21 37.22 22.47
C GLY A 60 27.70 37.03 22.67
N SER A 61 26.95 38.00 23.19
CA SER A 61 25.48 37.87 23.36
C SER A 61 24.72 38.02 22.05
N LYS A 62 25.19 38.90 21.16
CA LYS A 62 24.62 39.05 19.80
C LYS A 62 24.88 37.78 19.00
N ALA A 63 26.11 37.24 19.06
CA ALA A 63 26.45 35.95 18.48
C ALA A 63 25.67 34.79 19.12
N GLY A 64 25.48 34.79 20.44
CA GLY A 64 24.73 33.76 21.19
C GLY A 64 23.26 33.67 20.80
N THR A 65 22.61 34.80 20.54
CA THR A 65 21.22 34.83 20.07
C THR A 65 21.11 34.28 18.65
N LEU A 66 22.09 34.57 17.79
CA LEU A 66 22.14 34.03 16.41
C LEU A 66 22.43 32.54 16.40
N THR A 67 23.41 32.08 17.18
CA THR A 67 23.74 30.65 17.28
C THR A 67 22.60 29.85 17.89
N PHE A 68 21.90 30.39 18.89
CA PHE A 68 20.72 29.74 19.47
C PHE A 68 19.55 29.64 18.47
N SER A 69 19.27 30.71 17.72
CA SER A 69 18.23 30.70 16.67
C SER A 69 18.57 29.74 15.53
N LEU A 70 19.83 29.70 15.08
CA LEU A 70 20.31 28.75 14.07
C LEU A 70 20.26 27.31 14.59
N LEU A 71 20.60 27.06 15.86
CA LEU A 71 20.55 25.72 16.46
C LEU A 71 19.11 25.17 16.52
N LEU A 72 18.14 26.00 16.91
CA LEU A 72 16.72 25.63 16.91
C LEU A 72 16.21 25.34 15.48
N PHE A 73 16.70 26.07 14.48
CA PHE A 73 16.39 25.80 13.08
C PHE A 73 16.96 24.48 12.57
N PHE A 74 18.24 24.19 12.85
CA PHE A 74 18.86 22.93 12.42
C PHE A 74 18.17 21.72 13.05
N THR A 75 17.84 21.79 14.33
CA THR A 75 17.16 20.68 15.03
C THR A 75 15.76 20.41 14.48
N THR A 76 14.99 21.45 14.17
CA THR A 76 13.63 21.31 13.62
C THR A 76 13.64 20.81 12.17
N THR A 77 14.49 21.37 11.30
CA THR A 77 14.59 20.97 9.88
C THR A 77 15.15 19.55 9.71
N VAL A 78 16.13 19.17 10.54
CA VAL A 78 16.68 17.80 10.54
C VAL A 78 15.66 16.78 11.02
N SER A 79 14.81 17.12 12.00
CA SER A 79 13.76 16.22 12.48
C SER A 79 12.71 15.93 11.38
N GLN A 80 12.27 16.96 10.66
CA GLN A 80 11.27 16.83 9.60
C GLN A 80 11.79 16.04 8.39
N SER A 81 13.00 16.34 7.91
CA SER A 81 13.60 15.63 6.76
C SER A 81 13.90 14.16 7.05
N ARG A 82 14.29 13.83 8.28
CA ARG A 82 14.52 12.45 8.73
C ARG A 82 13.25 11.60 8.75
N LEU A 83 12.11 12.21 9.05
CA LEU A 83 10.83 11.51 9.03
C LEU A 83 10.49 11.05 7.61
N LEU A 84 10.67 11.92 6.60
CA LEU A 84 10.43 11.62 5.18
C LEU A 84 11.23 10.42 4.67
N SER A 85 12.53 10.35 4.99
CA SER A 85 13.36 9.22 4.56
C SER A 85 13.03 7.90 5.27
N ARG A 86 12.57 7.96 6.53
CA ARG A 86 12.15 6.77 7.28
C ARG A 86 10.87 6.14 6.74
N TRP A 87 9.95 6.92 6.18
CA TRP A 87 8.74 6.35 5.57
C TRP A 87 9.06 5.40 4.42
N GLU A 88 10.10 5.68 3.62
CA GLU A 88 10.51 4.78 2.54
C GLU A 88 11.09 3.46 3.08
N VAL A 89 11.82 3.53 4.20
CA VAL A 89 12.34 2.33 4.90
C VAL A 89 11.20 1.49 5.46
N VAL A 90 10.16 2.12 6.01
CA VAL A 90 8.98 1.40 6.52
C VAL A 90 8.26 0.67 5.39
N LYS A 91 8.08 1.30 4.22
CA LYS A 91 7.47 0.65 3.04
C LYS A 91 8.29 -0.55 2.57
N TYR A 92 9.61 -0.43 2.58
CA TYR A 92 10.50 -1.55 2.28
C TYR A 92 10.34 -2.69 3.30
N GLN A 93 10.33 -2.37 4.60
CA GLN A 93 10.15 -3.38 5.65
C GLN A 93 8.80 -4.09 5.52
N GLN A 94 7.73 -3.36 5.24
CA GLN A 94 6.39 -3.94 5.05
C GLN A 94 6.34 -4.89 3.85
N ALA A 95 7.00 -4.53 2.74
CA ALA A 95 7.13 -5.42 1.59
C ALA A 95 7.87 -6.72 1.94
N GLN A 96 8.88 -6.67 2.81
CA GLN A 96 9.58 -7.88 3.27
C GLN A 96 8.69 -8.77 4.14
N VAL A 97 7.87 -8.17 5.02
CA VAL A 97 6.91 -8.94 5.83
C VAL A 97 5.91 -9.69 4.94
N ILE A 98 5.41 -9.06 3.87
CA ILE A 98 4.52 -9.70 2.89
C ILE A 98 5.20 -10.91 2.23
N ASN A 99 6.48 -10.78 1.87
CA ASN A 99 7.23 -11.86 1.23
C ASN A 99 7.49 -13.05 2.17
N LEU A 100 7.56 -12.80 3.47
CA LEU A 100 7.86 -13.81 4.49
C LEU A 100 6.59 -14.44 5.10
N ASP A 101 5.40 -14.03 4.67
CA ASP A 101 4.14 -14.55 5.21
C ASP A 101 3.86 -15.97 4.67
N LEU A 102 3.83 -16.95 5.58
CA LEU A 102 3.52 -18.34 5.27
C LEU A 102 2.06 -18.57 4.86
N ASN A 103 1.14 -17.69 5.26
CA ASN A 103 -0.28 -17.84 4.91
C ASN A 103 -0.54 -17.54 3.43
N MET A 104 0.32 -16.77 2.79
CA MET A 104 0.23 -16.44 1.36
C MET A 104 1.11 -17.33 0.48
N TYR A 105 1.72 -18.38 1.05
CA TYR A 105 2.56 -19.33 0.31
C TYR A 105 1.71 -20.45 -0.31
N SER A 106 1.90 -20.69 -1.61
CA SER A 106 1.20 -21.76 -2.33
C SER A 106 2.04 -23.04 -2.38
N ALA A 107 1.66 -24.03 -1.56
CA ALA A 107 2.34 -25.33 -1.51
C ALA A 107 2.23 -26.14 -2.82
N LYS A 108 1.17 -25.93 -3.62
CA LYS A 108 0.97 -26.67 -4.88
C LYS A 108 1.95 -26.27 -5.97
N ALA A 109 2.34 -24.99 -6.00
CA ALA A 109 3.22 -24.43 -7.02
C ALA A 109 4.61 -24.08 -6.48
N ASP A 110 4.87 -24.30 -5.18
CA ASP A 110 6.08 -23.88 -4.47
C ASP A 110 6.42 -22.40 -4.72
N MET A 111 5.41 -21.54 -4.64
CA MET A 111 5.56 -20.10 -4.89
C MET A 111 5.11 -19.27 -3.68
N PRO A 112 6.01 -18.46 -3.09
CA PRO A 112 5.65 -17.46 -2.08
C PRO A 112 5.02 -16.22 -2.74
N ALA A 113 4.30 -15.44 -1.94
CA ALA A 113 3.89 -14.10 -2.35
C ALA A 113 5.14 -13.22 -2.58
N LEU A 114 5.24 -12.59 -3.76
CA LEU A 114 6.37 -11.74 -4.12
C LEU A 114 5.91 -10.31 -4.40
N CYS A 115 6.21 -9.41 -3.49
CA CYS A 115 6.04 -7.98 -3.67
C CYS A 115 7.15 -7.41 -4.55
N ARG A 116 6.87 -7.21 -5.85
CA ARG A 116 7.83 -6.65 -6.82
C ARG A 116 8.03 -5.14 -6.71
N THR A 117 7.14 -4.43 -6.03
CA THR A 117 7.18 -2.97 -5.93
C THR A 117 6.69 -2.51 -4.55
N SER A 118 7.63 -2.16 -3.67
CA SER A 118 7.34 -1.73 -2.29
C SER A 118 6.54 -0.42 -2.21
N SER A 119 6.62 0.44 -3.23
CA SER A 119 5.88 1.70 -3.27
C SER A 119 4.36 1.55 -3.38
N LEU A 120 3.87 0.39 -3.85
CA LEU A 120 2.44 0.13 -4.09
C LEU A 120 1.76 -0.59 -2.92
N VAL A 121 2.53 -0.99 -1.89
CA VAL A 121 2.00 -1.74 -0.74
C VAL A 121 0.92 -0.96 0.00
N GLU A 122 1.05 0.36 0.08
CA GLU A 122 0.05 1.24 0.70
C GLU A 122 -1.23 1.39 -0.11
N GLU A 123 -1.17 1.27 -1.44
CA GLU A 123 -2.37 1.30 -2.30
C GLU A 123 -3.22 0.05 -2.13
N LEU A 124 -2.61 -1.07 -1.75
CA LEU A 124 -3.32 -2.32 -1.54
C LEU A 124 -4.37 -2.20 -0.42
N GLY A 125 -4.17 -1.29 0.54
CA GLY A 125 -5.15 -0.97 1.57
C GLY A 125 -6.23 0.04 1.16
N GLN A 126 -6.15 0.60 -0.06
CA GLN A 126 -7.02 1.67 -0.57
C GLN A 126 -7.79 1.25 -1.84
N ILE A 127 -7.77 -0.04 -2.21
CA ILE A 127 -8.48 -0.54 -3.38
C ILE A 127 -9.99 -0.60 -3.12
N GLU A 128 -10.78 -0.07 -4.04
CA GLU A 128 -12.26 -0.13 -4.00
C GLU A 128 -12.82 -1.14 -5.02
N TYR A 129 -12.15 -1.30 -6.15
CA TYR A 129 -12.56 -2.19 -7.23
C TYR A 129 -11.49 -3.24 -7.51
N ALA A 130 -11.90 -4.51 -7.53
CA ALA A 130 -11.08 -5.63 -7.95
C ALA A 130 -11.60 -6.16 -9.30
N PHE A 131 -10.82 -5.97 -10.35
CA PHE A 131 -11.10 -6.58 -11.65
C PHE A 131 -10.44 -7.95 -11.69
N SER A 132 -11.24 -8.99 -11.85
CA SER A 132 -10.75 -10.36 -11.94
C SER A 132 -11.03 -10.96 -13.30
N ASP A 133 -10.07 -11.72 -13.81
CA ASP A 133 -10.25 -12.53 -15.01
C ASP A 133 -10.94 -13.85 -14.67
N GLU A 134 -11.72 -14.41 -15.59
CA GLU A 134 -12.49 -15.63 -15.36
C GLU A 134 -11.60 -16.87 -15.45
N THR A 135 -10.75 -16.93 -16.48
CA THR A 135 -9.93 -18.10 -16.77
C THR A 135 -8.56 -17.97 -16.10
N GLY A 136 -8.18 -18.96 -15.29
CA GLY A 136 -6.88 -19.00 -14.62
C GLY A 136 -6.78 -18.17 -13.34
N ALA A 137 -7.77 -17.31 -13.04
CA ALA A 137 -7.91 -16.64 -11.74
C ALA A 137 -9.12 -17.17 -10.95
N LEU A 138 -10.35 -17.06 -11.47
CA LEU A 138 -11.53 -17.65 -10.80
C LEU A 138 -11.59 -19.16 -10.98
N THR A 139 -11.32 -19.62 -12.19
CA THR A 139 -11.45 -21.03 -12.57
C THR A 139 -10.09 -21.66 -12.85
N ARG A 140 -9.92 -22.91 -12.43
CA ARG A 140 -8.83 -23.75 -12.94
C ARG A 140 -9.22 -24.22 -14.33
N ASN A 141 -8.25 -24.37 -15.23
CA ASN A 141 -8.46 -24.90 -16.57
C ASN A 141 -8.62 -26.43 -16.54
N GLU A 142 -9.54 -26.92 -15.70
CA GLU A 142 -9.86 -28.32 -15.48
C GLU A 142 -11.39 -28.42 -15.47
N LEU A 143 -11.94 -29.19 -16.41
CA LEU A 143 -13.38 -29.41 -16.53
C LEU A 143 -13.71 -30.80 -16.00
N GLU A 144 -14.47 -30.85 -14.91
CA GLU A 144 -14.96 -32.07 -14.33
C GLU A 144 -16.45 -32.23 -14.63
N PHE A 145 -16.82 -33.39 -15.17
CA PHE A 145 -18.21 -33.73 -15.39
C PHE A 145 -18.87 -34.08 -14.05
N ARG A 146 -19.85 -33.27 -13.62
CA ARG A 146 -20.49 -33.43 -12.31
C ARG A 146 -21.86 -34.12 -12.36
N ILE A 147 -22.74 -33.69 -13.27
CA ILE A 147 -24.13 -34.13 -13.30
C ILE A 147 -24.60 -34.28 -14.75
N ALA A 148 -25.37 -35.34 -15.01
CA ALA A 148 -26.16 -35.49 -16.24
C ALA A 148 -27.63 -35.71 -15.91
N CYS A 149 -28.54 -35.27 -16.77
CA CYS A 149 -29.93 -35.70 -16.74
C CYS A 149 -30.26 -36.45 -18.04
N ILE A 150 -30.68 -37.71 -17.92
CA ILE A 150 -31.05 -38.56 -19.06
C ILE A 150 -32.47 -39.06 -18.82
N ALA A 151 -33.37 -38.79 -19.78
CA ALA A 151 -34.78 -39.20 -19.73
C ALA A 151 -35.51 -38.81 -18.42
N GLY A 152 -35.19 -37.65 -17.84
CA GLY A 152 -35.80 -37.16 -16.60
C GLY A 152 -35.18 -37.72 -15.30
N VAL A 153 -34.14 -38.54 -15.40
CA VAL A 153 -33.38 -39.04 -14.25
C VAL A 153 -32.06 -38.28 -14.13
N SER A 154 -31.82 -37.65 -12.98
CA SER A 154 -30.55 -37.00 -12.66
C SER A 154 -29.53 -38.01 -12.15
N TYR A 155 -28.35 -38.02 -12.74
CA TYR A 155 -27.20 -38.81 -12.34
C TYR A 155 -26.10 -37.88 -11.83
N THR A 156 -25.69 -38.08 -10.58
CA THR A 156 -24.62 -37.34 -9.92
C THR A 156 -23.70 -38.33 -9.20
N GLU A 157 -22.40 -38.03 -9.14
CA GLU A 157 -21.44 -38.82 -8.38
C GLU A 157 -21.41 -38.42 -6.90
N THR A 158 -21.68 -37.15 -6.60
CA THR A 158 -21.75 -36.61 -5.25
C THR A 158 -23.19 -36.23 -4.92
N ILE A 159 -23.77 -36.89 -3.92
CA ILE A 159 -25.06 -36.51 -3.33
C ILE A 159 -24.76 -35.44 -2.28
N ASP A 160 -25.11 -34.20 -2.58
CA ASP A 160 -25.00 -33.11 -1.61
C ASP A 160 -26.26 -33.14 -0.74
N GLU A 161 -26.23 -33.90 0.35
CA GLU A 161 -27.40 -34.15 1.23
C GLU A 161 -28.00 -32.85 1.79
N SER A 162 -27.23 -31.76 1.79
CA SER A 162 -27.64 -30.43 2.30
C SER A 162 -28.57 -29.62 1.38
N LYS A 163 -28.79 -30.04 0.13
CA LYS A 163 -29.63 -29.33 -0.86
C LYS A 163 -30.89 -30.08 -1.30
N VAL A 164 -31.21 -31.18 -0.64
CA VAL A 164 -32.32 -32.07 -1.03
C VAL A 164 -33.69 -31.48 -0.69
N ASP A 165 -33.76 -30.52 0.25
CA ASP A 165 -35.04 -30.04 0.78
C ASP A 165 -35.76 -28.98 -0.10
N ASP A 166 -35.07 -28.33 -1.05
CA ASP A 166 -35.63 -27.21 -1.84
C ASP A 166 -35.84 -27.51 -3.34
N ALA A 167 -35.55 -28.74 -3.81
CA ALA A 167 -35.73 -29.11 -5.21
C ALA A 167 -37.08 -29.82 -5.46
N PRO A 168 -37.80 -29.52 -6.56
CA PRO A 168 -39.04 -30.19 -6.89
C PRO A 168 -38.80 -31.69 -7.07
N ALA A 169 -39.79 -32.51 -6.68
CA ALA A 169 -39.74 -33.97 -6.58
C ALA A 169 -39.22 -34.67 -7.86
N PHE A 170 -37.90 -34.73 -8.02
CA PHE A 170 -37.23 -35.55 -9.00
C PHE A 170 -36.94 -36.92 -8.39
N PRO A 171 -37.02 -38.00 -9.17
CA PRO A 171 -36.71 -39.34 -8.68
C PRO A 171 -35.28 -39.39 -8.13
N PRO A 172 -35.03 -40.16 -7.05
CA PRO A 172 -33.75 -40.16 -6.35
C PRO A 172 -32.60 -40.52 -7.30
N PRO A 173 -31.44 -39.84 -7.19
CA PRO A 173 -30.33 -40.05 -8.09
C PRO A 173 -29.85 -41.50 -8.04
N SER A 174 -29.76 -42.16 -9.19
CA SER A 174 -29.27 -43.54 -9.27
C SER A 174 -27.74 -43.56 -9.26
N SER A 175 -27.17 -44.39 -8.37
CA SER A 175 -25.74 -44.56 -8.12
C SER A 175 -24.87 -44.64 -9.39
N SER A 176 -23.68 -44.06 -9.29
CA SER A 176 -22.61 -43.91 -10.29
C SER A 176 -22.26 -45.19 -11.07
N SER A 177 -22.50 -46.36 -10.48
CA SER A 177 -22.29 -47.67 -11.13
C SER A 177 -23.12 -47.87 -12.40
N LYS A 178 -24.29 -47.23 -12.52
CA LYS A 178 -25.12 -47.24 -13.74
C LYS A 178 -24.70 -46.21 -14.78
N LEU A 179 -24.04 -45.11 -14.40
CA LEU A 179 -23.52 -44.12 -15.35
C LEU A 179 -22.30 -44.67 -16.09
N LEU A 180 -21.37 -45.29 -15.36
CA LEU A 180 -20.15 -45.90 -15.92
C LEU A 180 -20.43 -47.06 -16.89
N SER A 181 -21.56 -47.77 -16.74
CA SER A 181 -21.96 -48.80 -17.70
C SER A 181 -22.60 -48.24 -18.97
N VAL A 182 -23.20 -47.04 -18.90
CA VAL A 182 -23.83 -46.34 -20.05
C VAL A 182 -22.80 -45.49 -20.83
N LEU A 183 -21.81 -44.92 -20.14
CA LEU A 183 -20.73 -44.09 -20.71
C LEU A 183 -19.49 -44.88 -21.12
N LYS A 184 -19.59 -46.21 -21.32
CA LYS A 184 -18.54 -46.99 -21.99
C LYS A 184 -18.40 -46.52 -23.45
N LEU A 185 -17.71 -45.40 -23.61
CA LEU A 185 -17.02 -45.02 -24.83
C LEU A 185 -15.85 -46.02 -25.01
N PRO A 186 -15.57 -46.44 -26.25
CA PRO A 186 -14.47 -47.35 -26.57
C PRO A 186 -13.10 -46.83 -26.10
#